data_AF-A0A819E6B9-F1
#
_entry.id   AF-A0A819E6B9-F1
#
_cell.length_a   1.000
_cell.length_b   1.000
_cell.length_c   1.000
_cell.angle_alpha   90.00
_cell.angle_beta   90.00
_cell.angle_gamma   90.00
#
_symmetry.space_group_name_H-M   'P 1'
#
loop_
_entity.id
_entity.type
_entity.pdbx_description
1 polymer ?
#
loop_
_entity_poly.entity_id
_entity_poly.type
_entity_poly.pdbx_seq_one_letter_code
_entity_poly.pdbx_strand_id
1 'polypeptide(L)'
;MTDKAFSNNTIVTVPFKSYEDGASKNDDLPPPYESPKIDFSSGWKDRWFMIIFWLHALIVLVIGLVLGMPVLNSVYIHASSNLPDANLTDEERNSFDRYLGVLAYALGGATAVGGLTSLATFFLLQLCAGRVIMCTLVIVIVIEITLVVVLFITVHWVACIMPLIVLIITLIFMSCVWKRIPFAEVHLRVGCAALHSHPSVILIALFIFIVQFLWFICWFLMVLGIMHTMNGSMVLVANKDTAVTTDIYGTSAVYATKPMPFNANRYETKRPIYGITQNSISYNTQRKSLYHREPQDNQVLRSIVGFLLLLS
;
A
#
# COMPACT_ATOMS: atom_id res chain seq x y z
N MET A 1 -30.58 -41.75 12.98
CA MET A 1 -31.52 -41.74 11.85
C MET A 1 -30.68 -41.53 10.59
N THR A 2 -30.41 -42.64 9.91
CA THR A 2 -29.71 -42.83 8.62
C THR A 2 -28.33 -42.19 8.42
N ASP A 3 -27.32 -42.90 8.93
CA ASP A 3 -25.96 -42.90 8.39
C ASP A 3 -25.99 -43.40 6.94
N LYS A 4 -25.89 -42.49 5.97
CA LYS A 4 -25.60 -42.84 4.58
C LYS A 4 -24.10 -42.73 4.38
N ALA A 5 -23.45 -43.89 4.42
CA ALA A 5 -22.07 -44.08 4.01
C ALA A 5 -21.88 -43.61 2.55
N PHE A 6 -21.26 -42.45 2.36
CA PHE A 6 -20.71 -42.03 1.08
C PHE A 6 -19.39 -42.79 0.84
N SER A 7 -19.51 -44.08 0.54
CA SER A 7 -18.44 -44.89 -0.03
C SER A 7 -18.64 -44.97 -1.54
N ASN A 8 -18.39 -43.86 -2.23
CA ASN A 8 -18.14 -43.86 -3.66
C ASN A 8 -16.76 -43.21 -3.89
N ASN A 9 -15.73 -43.94 -3.47
CA ASN A 9 -14.41 -43.79 -4.06
C ASN A 9 -14.51 -44.32 -5.49
N THR A 10 -15.00 -43.46 -6.39
CA THR A 10 -14.78 -43.64 -7.82
C THR A 10 -13.28 -43.50 -8.00
N ILE A 11 -12.58 -44.64 -7.91
CA ILE A 11 -11.20 -44.76 -8.37
C ILE A 11 -11.29 -44.39 -9.84
N VAL A 12 -10.95 -43.14 -10.14
CA VAL A 12 -10.68 -42.71 -11.50
C VAL A 12 -9.40 -43.45 -11.88
N THR A 13 -9.55 -44.70 -12.31
CA THR A 13 -8.53 -45.42 -13.04
C THR A 13 -8.33 -44.63 -14.31
N VAL A 14 -7.41 -43.66 -14.25
CA VAL A 14 -6.87 -43.03 -15.45
C VAL A 14 -6.38 -44.21 -16.28
N PRO A 15 -6.98 -44.49 -17.47
CA PRO A 15 -6.52 -45.58 -18.28
C PRO A 15 -5.10 -45.22 -18.69
N PHE A 16 -4.12 -45.79 -17.99
CA PHE A 16 -2.77 -45.88 -18.50
C PHE A 16 -2.94 -46.68 -19.78
N LYS A 17 -2.96 -45.97 -20.89
CA LYS A 17 -2.79 -46.55 -22.21
C LYS A 17 -1.40 -47.18 -22.14
N SER A 18 -1.36 -48.46 -21.80
CA SER A 18 -0.15 -49.26 -21.91
C SER A 18 0.24 -49.10 -23.37
N TYR A 19 1.33 -48.37 -23.58
CA TYR A 19 2.04 -48.39 -24.84
C TYR A 19 2.55 -49.82 -24.98
N GLU A 20 1.68 -50.72 -25.43
CA GLU A 20 2.07 -51.95 -26.09
C GLU A 20 2.61 -51.55 -27.45
N ASP A 21 3.80 -50.92 -27.43
CA ASP A 21 4.59 -50.80 -28.63
C ASP A 21 5.33 -52.12 -28.82
N GLY A 22 5.23 -52.62 -30.05
CA GLY A 22 5.75 -53.91 -30.43
C GLY A 22 7.24 -54.02 -30.10
N ALA A 23 7.54 -55.00 -29.25
CA ALA A 23 8.68 -55.89 -29.34
C ALA A 23 9.86 -55.39 -30.20
N SER A 24 10.75 -54.63 -29.58
CA SER A 24 12.17 -54.71 -29.91
C SER A 24 12.90 -55.21 -28.68
N LYS A 25 13.24 -56.51 -28.72
CA LYS A 25 14.12 -57.20 -27.78
C LYS A 25 15.47 -56.46 -27.75
N ASN A 26 15.63 -55.55 -26.82
CA ASN A 26 16.91 -55.26 -26.19
C ASN A 26 16.62 -55.26 -24.70
N ASP A 27 17.27 -56.16 -23.97
CA ASP A 27 17.15 -56.39 -22.53
C ASP A 27 17.76 -55.22 -21.70
N ASP A 28 17.53 -53.98 -22.15
CA ASP A 28 17.91 -52.77 -21.43
C ASP A 28 16.77 -52.41 -20.47
N LEU A 29 16.74 -53.13 -19.35
CA LEU A 29 15.96 -52.73 -18.18
C LEU A 29 16.21 -51.23 -17.92
N PRO A 30 15.16 -50.39 -17.81
CA PRO A 30 15.36 -49.00 -17.44
C PRO A 30 16.17 -48.98 -16.14
N PRO A 31 17.21 -48.11 -16.04
CA PRO A 31 18.04 -48.07 -14.86
C PRO A 31 17.15 -47.94 -13.62
N PRO A 32 17.45 -48.66 -12.52
CA PRO A 32 16.70 -48.56 -11.28
C PRO A 32 16.52 -47.09 -10.92
N TYR A 33 15.28 -46.68 -10.64
CA TYR A 33 15.01 -45.32 -10.21
C TYR A 33 15.78 -45.05 -8.90
N GLU A 34 16.90 -44.37 -9.00
CA GLU A 34 17.58 -43.83 -7.83
C GLU A 34 16.82 -42.58 -7.38
N SER A 35 16.13 -42.67 -6.25
CA SER A 35 15.55 -41.49 -5.61
C SER A 35 16.67 -40.46 -5.40
N PRO A 36 16.52 -39.20 -5.84
CA PRO A 36 17.55 -38.20 -5.66
C PRO A 36 17.94 -38.12 -4.18
N LYS A 37 19.19 -38.49 -3.85
CA LYS A 37 19.73 -38.39 -2.50
C LYS A 37 19.84 -36.91 -2.16
N ILE A 38 18.92 -36.42 -1.34
CA ILE A 38 18.97 -35.05 -0.82
C ILE A 38 20.16 -34.98 0.15
N ASP A 39 21.23 -34.33 -0.27
CA ASP A 39 22.41 -34.13 0.56
C ASP A 39 22.17 -32.99 1.57
N PHE A 40 21.72 -33.35 2.77
CA PHE A 40 21.55 -32.42 3.89
C PHE A 40 22.88 -31.93 4.49
N SER A 41 24.03 -32.43 4.03
CA SER A 41 25.36 -32.03 4.55
C SER A 41 25.89 -30.75 3.91
N SER A 42 25.33 -30.32 2.78
CA SER A 42 25.65 -29.00 2.22
C SER A 42 25.08 -27.93 3.15
N GLY A 43 25.97 -27.22 3.86
CA GLY A 43 25.58 -26.15 4.78
C GLY A 43 24.68 -25.10 4.10
N TRP A 44 23.88 -24.40 4.90
CA TRP A 44 22.90 -23.43 4.42
C TRP A 44 23.58 -22.33 3.59
N LYS A 45 23.48 -22.40 2.26
CA LYS A 45 24.09 -21.42 1.34
C LYS A 45 23.44 -20.03 1.42
N ASP A 46 22.21 -19.95 1.94
CA ASP A 46 21.38 -18.74 1.86
C ASP A 46 21.41 -17.85 3.12
N ARG A 47 22.42 -18.02 3.99
CA ARG A 47 22.54 -17.25 5.24
C ARG A 47 22.56 -15.73 5.02
N TRP A 48 23.24 -15.26 3.97
CA TRP A 48 23.31 -13.83 3.67
C TRP A 48 21.97 -13.26 3.20
N PHE A 49 21.21 -13.99 2.38
CA PHE A 49 19.87 -13.58 1.98
C PHE A 49 18.92 -13.48 3.17
N MET A 50 19.03 -14.41 4.13
CA MET A 50 18.27 -14.35 5.37
C MET A 50 18.58 -13.06 6.16
N ILE A 51 19.86 -12.68 6.30
CA ILE A 51 20.25 -11.44 7.00
C ILE A 51 19.68 -10.21 6.30
N ILE A 52 19.80 -10.12 4.98
CA ILE A 52 19.28 -9.00 4.18
C ILE A 52 17.75 -8.91 4.32
N PHE A 53 17.06 -10.04 4.23
CA PHE A 53 15.62 -10.11 4.39
C PHE A 53 15.17 -9.58 5.76
N TRP A 54 15.80 -10.03 6.85
CA TRP A 54 15.45 -9.58 8.20
C TRP A 54 15.78 -8.10 8.42
N LEU A 55 16.89 -7.61 7.87
CA LEU A 55 17.24 -6.20 7.93
C LEU A 55 16.20 -5.34 7.21
N HIS A 56 15.80 -5.74 5.99
CA HIS A 56 14.73 -5.07 5.25
C HIS A 56 13.40 -5.11 6.00
N ALA A 57 13.04 -6.27 6.56
CA ALA A 57 11.84 -6.44 7.37
C ALA A 57 11.82 -5.49 8.57
N LEU A 58 12.94 -5.37 9.27
CA LEU A 58 13.11 -4.46 10.41
C LEU A 58 12.97 -3.00 9.98
N ILE A 59 13.57 -2.59 8.86
CA ILE A 59 13.50 -1.22 8.35
C ILE A 59 12.05 -0.84 8.03
N VAL A 60 11.33 -1.67 7.25
CA VAL A 60 9.94 -1.41 6.89
C VAL A 60 9.06 -1.34 8.15
N LEU A 61 9.29 -2.24 9.11
CA LEU A 61 8.55 -2.25 10.37
C LEU A 61 8.81 -0.99 11.21
N VAL A 62 10.06 -0.56 11.37
CA VAL A 62 10.41 0.64 12.13
C VAL A 62 9.85 1.90 11.45
N ILE A 63 10.06 2.06 10.14
CA ILE A 63 9.54 3.23 9.40
C ILE A 63 8.01 3.24 9.44
N GLY A 64 7.37 2.09 9.20
CA GLY A 64 5.92 1.93 9.25
C GLY A 64 5.33 2.29 10.60
N LEU A 65 5.91 1.81 11.70
CA LEU A 65 5.40 2.10 13.04
C LEU A 65 5.70 3.52 13.50
N VAL A 66 6.92 4.01 13.30
CA VAL A 66 7.35 5.35 13.77
C VAL A 66 6.65 6.45 13.00
N LEU A 67 6.52 6.32 11.68
CA LEU A 67 5.88 7.35 10.85
C LEU A 67 4.38 7.12 10.66
N GLY A 68 3.91 5.88 10.60
CA GLY A 68 2.51 5.56 10.34
C GLY A 68 1.59 5.68 11.55
N MET A 69 2.04 5.28 12.76
CA MET A 69 1.19 5.33 13.95
C MET A 69 0.73 6.74 14.35
N PRO A 70 1.57 7.80 14.30
CA PRO A 70 1.12 9.16 14.58
C PRO A 70 -0.02 9.62 13.67
N VAL A 71 0.01 9.19 12.40
CA VAL A 71 -1.00 9.51 11.39
C VAL A 71 -2.33 8.82 11.70
N LEU A 72 -2.31 7.56 12.15
CA LEU A 72 -3.52 6.89 12.60
C LEU A 72 -4.12 7.55 13.85
N ASN A 73 -3.27 7.97 14.79
CA ASN A 73 -3.72 8.60 16.02
C ASN A 73 -4.37 9.96 15.77
N SER A 74 -3.83 10.77 14.85
CA SER A 74 -4.47 12.05 14.47
C SER A 74 -5.84 11.83 13.85
N VAL A 75 -5.98 10.86 12.92
CA VAL A 75 -7.26 10.52 12.31
C VAL A 75 -8.28 10.03 13.35
N TYR A 76 -7.85 9.20 14.31
CA TYR A 76 -8.72 8.70 15.38
C TYR A 76 -9.23 9.82 16.30
N ILE A 77 -8.35 10.74 16.70
CA ILE A 77 -8.72 11.89 17.53
C ILE A 77 -9.73 12.78 16.78
N HIS A 78 -9.48 13.08 15.51
CA HIS A 78 -10.40 13.89 14.69
C HIS A 78 -11.76 13.21 14.47
N ALA A 79 -11.79 11.89 14.29
CA ALA A 79 -13.04 11.15 14.13
C ALA A 79 -13.86 11.05 15.43
N SER A 80 -13.20 11.10 16.60
CA SER A 80 -13.87 11.01 17.90
C SER A 80 -14.31 12.36 18.45
N SER A 81 -13.66 13.46 18.07
CA SER A 81 -14.08 14.82 18.40
C SER A 81 -15.24 15.26 17.51
N ASN A 82 -16.45 14.77 17.78
CA ASN A 82 -17.71 15.26 17.18
C ASN A 82 -18.08 16.69 17.64
N LEU A 83 -17.11 17.52 18.00
CA LEU A 83 -17.31 18.90 18.43
C LEU A 83 -17.33 19.80 17.19
N PRO A 84 -18.45 20.52 16.93
CA PRO A 84 -18.49 21.52 15.88
C PRO A 84 -17.64 22.72 16.31
N ASP A 85 -16.36 22.70 15.97
CA ASP A 85 -15.44 23.82 16.19
C ASP A 85 -15.75 24.94 15.19
N ALA A 86 -16.67 25.82 15.59
CA ALA A 86 -17.31 26.81 14.73
C ALA A 86 -16.44 28.00 14.25
N ASN A 87 -15.11 28.00 14.38
CA ASN A 87 -14.33 29.24 14.19
C ASN A 87 -12.87 29.10 13.68
N LEU A 88 -12.41 27.94 13.23
CA LEU A 88 -11.12 27.86 12.53
C LEU A 88 -11.37 27.94 11.03
N THR A 89 -10.61 28.78 10.32
CA THR A 89 -10.73 28.91 8.85
C THR A 89 -10.44 27.55 8.19
N ASP A 90 -11.53 26.87 7.88
CA ASP A 90 -11.70 25.45 7.63
C ASP A 90 -11.15 24.96 6.28
N GLU A 91 -10.76 25.84 5.37
CA GLU A 91 -10.57 25.43 3.97
C GLU A 91 -9.30 24.61 3.71
N GLU A 92 -8.14 24.98 4.25
CA GLU A 92 -6.89 24.29 3.93
C GLU A 92 -6.62 23.05 4.79
N ARG A 93 -7.08 23.04 6.06
CA ARG A 93 -6.88 21.90 6.96
C ARG A 93 -7.80 20.72 6.63
N ASN A 94 -9.03 21.00 6.13
CA ASN A 94 -10.01 19.96 5.83
C ASN A 94 -9.73 19.18 4.54
N SER A 95 -8.93 19.70 3.61
CA SER A 95 -8.67 19.00 2.35
C SER A 95 -7.74 17.80 2.58
N PHE A 96 -6.61 18.00 3.26
CA PHE A 96 -5.61 16.94 3.48
C PHE A 96 -6.16 15.80 4.36
N ASP A 97 -6.82 16.12 5.48
CA ASP A 97 -7.39 15.10 6.36
C ASP A 97 -8.49 14.30 5.64
N ARG A 98 -9.26 14.94 4.75
CA ARG A 98 -10.24 14.26 3.91
C ARG A 98 -9.59 13.33 2.89
N TYR A 99 -8.53 13.75 2.19
CA TYR A 99 -7.81 12.88 1.25
C TYR A 99 -7.13 11.70 1.95
N LEU A 100 -6.51 11.95 3.10
CA LEU A 100 -5.86 10.92 3.90
C LEU A 100 -6.87 9.90 4.42
N GLY A 101 -8.03 10.35 4.90
CA GLY A 101 -9.13 9.49 5.30
C GLY A 101 -9.61 8.61 4.15
N VAL A 102 -9.91 9.21 2.98
CA VAL A 102 -10.32 8.47 1.77
C VAL A 102 -9.26 7.46 1.34
N LEU A 103 -7.99 7.84 1.37
CA LEU A 103 -6.87 6.97 1.02
C LEU A 103 -6.74 5.80 2.01
N ALA A 104 -6.83 6.06 3.31
CA ALA A 104 -6.80 5.02 4.34
C ALA A 104 -7.98 4.05 4.21
N TYR A 105 -9.20 4.54 3.94
CA TYR A 105 -10.36 3.70 3.68
C TYR A 105 -10.22 2.91 2.37
N ALA A 106 -9.68 3.51 1.31
CA ALA A 106 -9.46 2.84 0.04
C ALA A 106 -8.42 1.71 0.18
N LEU A 107 -7.30 1.96 0.86
CA LEU A 107 -6.24 0.98 1.09
C LEU A 107 -6.69 -0.12 2.07
N GLY A 108 -7.34 0.26 3.18
CA GLY A 108 -7.92 -0.68 4.14
C GLY A 108 -9.02 -1.55 3.52
N GLY A 109 -9.87 -0.94 2.68
CA GLY A 109 -10.88 -1.66 1.91
C GLY A 109 -10.26 -2.61 0.89
N ALA A 110 -9.28 -2.15 0.11
CA ALA A 110 -8.58 -2.96 -0.87
C ALA A 110 -7.85 -4.16 -0.24
N THR A 111 -7.23 -3.98 0.93
CA THR A 111 -6.60 -5.09 1.67
C THR A 111 -7.61 -6.09 2.19
N ALA A 112 -8.70 -5.63 2.80
CA ALA A 112 -9.76 -6.52 3.30
C ALA A 112 -10.41 -7.31 2.15
N VAL A 113 -10.77 -6.64 1.06
CA VAL A 113 -11.35 -7.28 -0.13
C VAL A 113 -10.34 -8.24 -0.76
N GLY A 114 -9.08 -7.83 -0.93
CA GLY A 114 -8.03 -8.69 -1.45
C GLY A 114 -7.80 -9.92 -0.58
N GLY A 115 -7.90 -9.78 0.75
CA GLY A 115 -7.81 -10.88 1.70
C GLY A 115 -8.96 -11.88 1.53
N LEU A 116 -10.19 -11.38 1.42
CA LEU A 116 -11.37 -12.21 1.16
C LEU A 116 -11.31 -12.87 -0.22
N THR A 117 -10.90 -12.15 -1.25
CA THR A 117 -10.68 -12.69 -2.59
C THR A 117 -9.61 -13.77 -2.58
N SER A 118 -8.52 -13.62 -1.82
CA SER A 118 -7.48 -14.64 -1.69
C SER A 118 -7.98 -15.92 -1.02
N LEU A 119 -8.81 -15.79 0.01
CA LEU A 119 -9.46 -16.95 0.63
C LEU A 119 -10.41 -17.63 -0.35
N ALA A 120 -11.21 -16.85 -1.08
CA ALA A 120 -12.12 -17.38 -2.09
C ALA A 120 -11.36 -18.09 -3.23
N THR A 121 -10.27 -17.52 -3.73
CA THR A 121 -9.46 -18.16 -4.77
C THR A 121 -8.77 -19.41 -4.26
N PHE A 122 -8.40 -19.50 -2.99
CA PHE A 122 -7.90 -20.75 -2.39
C PHE A 122 -8.93 -21.88 -2.46
N PHE A 123 -10.20 -21.60 -2.14
CA PHE A 123 -11.27 -22.60 -2.31
C PHE A 123 -11.53 -22.93 -3.79
N LEU A 124 -11.47 -21.94 -4.68
CA LEU A 124 -11.61 -22.17 -6.13
C LEU A 124 -10.44 -22.99 -6.71
N LEU A 125 -9.23 -22.84 -6.18
CA LEU A 125 -8.06 -23.63 -6.59
C LEU A 125 -8.25 -25.12 -6.27
N GLN A 126 -8.90 -25.44 -5.14
CA GLN A 126 -9.23 -26.83 -4.80
C GLN A 126 -10.23 -27.45 -5.79
N LEU A 127 -11.15 -26.64 -6.33
CA LEU A 127 -12.18 -27.10 -7.26
C LEU A 127 -11.68 -27.18 -8.72
N CYS A 128 -10.93 -26.17 -9.17
CA CYS A 128 -10.62 -25.94 -10.59
C CYS A 128 -9.24 -25.30 -10.83
N ALA A 129 -8.15 -25.93 -10.37
CA ALA A 129 -6.79 -25.38 -10.47
C ALA A 129 -6.41 -24.82 -11.86
N GLY A 130 -6.67 -25.57 -12.94
CA GLY A 130 -6.30 -25.14 -14.30
C GLY A 130 -7.00 -23.87 -14.77
N ARG A 131 -8.30 -23.73 -14.47
CA ARG A 131 -9.08 -22.53 -14.85
C ARG A 131 -8.70 -21.32 -14.03
N VAL A 132 -8.39 -21.51 -12.74
CA VAL A 132 -7.99 -20.40 -11.86
C VAL A 132 -6.67 -19.80 -12.32
N ILE A 133 -5.67 -20.60 -12.67
CA ILE A 133 -4.38 -20.08 -13.19
C ILE A 133 -4.59 -19.20 -14.42
N MET A 134 -5.39 -19.68 -15.39
CA MET A 134 -5.72 -18.92 -16.59
C MET A 134 -6.44 -17.61 -16.26
N CYS A 135 -7.44 -17.67 -15.37
CA CYS A 135 -8.20 -16.51 -14.94
C CYS A 135 -7.30 -15.46 -14.26
N THR A 136 -6.43 -15.88 -13.33
CA THR A 136 -5.51 -14.99 -12.63
C THR A 136 -4.54 -14.32 -13.60
N LEU A 137 -3.97 -15.04 -14.56
CA LEU A 137 -3.09 -14.44 -15.58
C LEU A 137 -3.82 -13.37 -16.40
N VAL A 138 -5.06 -13.64 -16.83
CA VAL A 138 -5.87 -12.67 -17.58
C VAL A 138 -6.20 -11.45 -16.71
N ILE A 139 -6.59 -11.66 -15.45
CA ILE A 139 -6.89 -10.56 -14.51
C ILE A 139 -5.67 -9.67 -14.30
N VAL A 140 -4.49 -10.25 -14.10
CA VAL A 140 -3.23 -9.48 -13.93
C VAL A 140 -2.98 -8.59 -15.16
N ILE A 141 -3.10 -9.13 -16.37
CA ILE A 141 -2.93 -8.35 -17.61
C ILE A 141 -3.97 -7.24 -17.71
N VAL A 142 -5.23 -7.52 -17.39
CA VAL A 142 -6.29 -6.49 -17.41
C VAL A 142 -6.01 -5.38 -16.40
N ILE A 143 -5.53 -5.72 -15.20
CA ILE A 143 -5.15 -4.76 -14.17
C ILE A 143 -3.95 -3.92 -14.64
N GLU A 144 -2.91 -4.54 -15.21
CA GLU A 144 -1.75 -3.83 -15.74
C GLU A 144 -2.11 -2.88 -16.89
N ILE A 145 -2.96 -3.32 -17.83
CA ILE A 145 -3.48 -2.47 -18.92
C ILE A 145 -4.25 -1.29 -18.33
N THR A 146 -5.15 -1.56 -17.38
CA THR A 146 -5.96 -0.52 -16.72
C THR A 146 -5.07 0.48 -15.99
N LEU A 147 -4.05 -0.01 -15.29
CA LEU A 147 -3.05 0.83 -14.63
C LEU A 147 -2.35 1.73 -15.64
N VAL A 148 -1.79 1.18 -16.72
CA VAL A 148 -1.13 1.98 -17.77
C VAL A 148 -2.06 3.06 -18.34
N VAL A 149 -3.32 2.72 -18.62
CA VAL A 149 -4.32 3.67 -19.15
C VAL A 149 -4.63 4.79 -18.14
N VAL A 150 -4.87 4.45 -16.87
CA VAL A 150 -5.14 5.43 -15.82
C VAL A 150 -3.94 6.35 -15.62
N LEU A 151 -2.72 5.82 -15.59
CA LEU A 151 -1.51 6.62 -15.44
C LEU A 151 -1.26 7.54 -16.61
N PHE A 152 -1.59 7.08 -17.82
CA PHE A 152 -1.47 7.86 -19.04
C PHE A 152 -2.41 9.07 -19.05
N ILE A 153 -3.63 8.90 -18.52
CA ILE A 153 -4.63 9.96 -18.44
C ILE A 153 -4.33 10.96 -17.31
N THR A 154 -3.84 10.48 -16.17
CA THR A 154 -3.90 11.26 -14.92
C THR A 154 -2.59 11.91 -14.46
N VAL A 155 -1.42 11.32 -14.76
CA VAL A 155 -0.15 11.77 -14.14
C VAL A 155 0.80 12.40 -15.16
N HIS A 156 1.45 11.56 -16.00
CA HIS A 156 2.40 11.94 -17.03
C HIS A 156 2.84 10.70 -17.83
N TRP A 157 3.08 10.86 -19.13
CA TRP A 157 3.52 9.77 -20.02
C TRP A 157 4.81 9.08 -19.57
N VAL A 158 5.71 9.79 -18.87
CA VAL A 158 6.97 9.22 -18.36
C VAL A 158 6.71 8.18 -17.27
N ALA A 159 5.72 8.40 -16.39
CA ALA A 159 5.35 7.45 -15.35
C ALA A 159 4.75 6.15 -15.93
N CYS A 160 4.24 6.20 -17.16
CA CYS A 160 3.71 5.02 -17.86
C CYS A 160 4.79 4.09 -18.41
N ILE A 161 6.05 4.54 -18.51
CA ILE A 161 7.11 3.73 -19.13
C ILE A 161 7.39 2.46 -18.31
N MET A 162 7.50 2.59 -16.98
CA MET A 162 7.74 1.45 -16.09
C MET A 162 6.63 0.38 -16.14
N PRO A 163 5.35 0.69 -15.91
CA PRO A 163 4.28 -0.31 -15.95
C PRO A 163 4.08 -0.87 -17.36
N LEU A 164 4.39 -0.10 -18.41
CA LEU A 164 4.37 -0.62 -19.78
C LEU A 164 5.45 -1.70 -20.01
N ILE A 165 6.65 -1.51 -19.47
CA ILE A 165 7.71 -2.52 -19.52
C ILE A 165 7.28 -3.79 -18.77
N VAL A 166 6.71 -3.63 -17.57
CA VAL A 166 6.18 -4.75 -16.77
C VAL A 166 5.11 -5.50 -17.56
N LEU A 167 4.14 -4.79 -18.17
CA LEU A 167 3.11 -5.38 -19.02
C LEU A 167 3.70 -6.18 -20.19
N ILE A 168 4.72 -5.66 -20.88
CA ILE A 168 5.38 -6.37 -21.98
C ILE A 168 6.04 -7.66 -21.47
N ILE A 169 6.73 -7.61 -20.32
CA ILE A 169 7.34 -8.79 -19.70
C ILE A 169 6.27 -9.81 -19.32
N THR A 170 5.16 -9.36 -18.72
CA THR A 170 4.01 -10.21 -18.34
C THR A 170 3.39 -10.89 -19.56
N LEU A 171 3.26 -10.19 -20.70
CA LEU A 171 2.75 -10.77 -21.95
C LEU A 171 3.70 -11.84 -22.54
N ILE A 172 5.00 -11.59 -22.51
CA ILE A 172 6.02 -12.57 -22.93
C ILE A 172 5.95 -13.79 -22.00
N PHE A 173 5.90 -13.57 -20.69
CA PHE A 173 5.77 -14.62 -19.69
C PHE A 173 4.52 -15.46 -19.91
N MET A 174 3.35 -14.84 -20.14
CA MET A 174 2.10 -15.53 -20.42
C MET A 174 2.22 -16.44 -21.65
N SER A 175 2.85 -15.93 -22.73
CA SER A 175 3.07 -16.68 -23.97
C SER A 175 3.95 -17.92 -23.74
N CYS A 176 4.95 -17.83 -22.86
CA CYS A 176 5.81 -18.95 -22.49
C CYS A 176 5.08 -19.96 -21.58
N VAL A 177 4.28 -19.48 -20.62
CA VAL A 177 3.60 -20.32 -19.63
C VAL A 177 2.43 -21.08 -20.23
N TRP A 178 1.72 -20.52 -21.21
CA TRP A 178 0.54 -21.16 -21.82
C TRP A 178 0.77 -22.60 -22.27
N LYS A 179 1.93 -22.90 -22.84
CA LYS A 179 2.29 -24.27 -23.29
C LYS A 179 2.50 -25.25 -22.13
N ARG A 180 2.77 -24.75 -20.91
CA ARG A 180 3.10 -25.54 -19.72
C ARG A 180 1.95 -25.67 -18.71
N ILE A 181 0.84 -24.96 -18.90
CA ILE A 181 -0.32 -25.02 -18.00
C ILE A 181 -0.93 -26.42 -17.82
N PRO A 182 -1.11 -27.26 -18.87
CA PRO A 182 -1.71 -28.59 -18.65
C PRO A 182 -0.84 -29.48 -17.76
N PHE A 183 0.49 -29.32 -17.82
CA PHE A 183 1.42 -30.03 -16.94
C PHE A 183 1.30 -29.54 -15.49
N ALA A 184 1.26 -28.22 -15.29
CA ALA A 184 1.07 -27.63 -13.96
C ALA A 184 -0.28 -28.01 -13.33
N GLU A 185 -1.34 -28.13 -14.14
CA GLU A 185 -2.66 -28.54 -13.67
C GLU A 185 -2.63 -29.95 -13.07
N VAL A 186 -1.98 -30.92 -13.71
CA VAL A 186 -1.86 -32.29 -13.18
C VAL A 186 -1.12 -32.28 -11.83
N HIS A 187 -0.01 -31.55 -11.75
CA HIS A 187 0.77 -31.44 -10.52
C HIS A 187 -0.02 -30.76 -9.39
N LEU A 188 -0.77 -29.71 -9.72
CA LEU A 188 -1.64 -29.03 -8.75
C LEU A 188 -2.79 -29.92 -8.27
N ARG A 189 -3.39 -30.73 -9.15
CA ARG A 189 -4.42 -31.70 -8.74
C ARG A 189 -3.87 -32.75 -7.77
N VAL A 190 -2.66 -33.27 -8.04
CA VAL A 190 -1.98 -34.20 -7.13
C VAL A 190 -1.64 -33.51 -5.80
N GLY A 191 -1.14 -32.28 -5.85
CA GLY A 191 -0.88 -31.47 -4.65
C GLY A 191 -2.13 -31.20 -3.82
N CYS A 192 -3.26 -30.84 -4.46
CA CYS A 192 -4.54 -30.64 -3.79
C CYS A 192 -5.09 -31.94 -3.18
N ALA A 193 -4.92 -33.08 -3.86
CA ALA A 193 -5.30 -34.39 -3.30
C ALA A 193 -4.48 -34.73 -2.04
N ALA A 194 -3.17 -34.45 -2.06
CA ALA A 194 -2.32 -34.59 -0.89
C ALA A 194 -2.73 -33.63 0.24
N LEU A 195 -3.09 -32.39 -0.10
CA LEU A 195 -3.54 -31.38 0.85
C LEU A 195 -4.83 -31.80 1.57
N HIS A 196 -5.77 -32.43 0.85
CA HIS A 196 -6.99 -32.99 1.44
C HIS A 196 -6.71 -34.11 2.45
N SER A 197 -5.60 -34.83 2.29
CA SER A 197 -5.20 -35.90 3.21
C SER A 197 -4.58 -35.36 4.50
N HIS A 198 -4.12 -34.11 4.52
CA HIS A 198 -3.41 -33.49 5.63
C HIS A 198 -3.94 -32.08 5.95
N PRO A 199 -5.05 -31.96 6.70
CA PRO A 199 -5.67 -30.66 7.01
C PRO A 199 -4.76 -29.75 7.85
N SER A 200 -3.75 -30.28 8.52
CA SER A 200 -2.74 -29.49 9.23
C SER A 200 -1.99 -28.51 8.33
N VAL A 201 -1.78 -28.86 7.06
CA VAL A 201 -1.12 -27.99 6.07
C VAL A 201 -1.98 -26.76 5.75
N ILE A 202 -3.31 -26.91 5.75
CA ILE A 202 -4.24 -25.79 5.52
C ILE A 202 -4.15 -24.79 6.67
N LEU A 203 -4.04 -25.26 7.92
CA LEU A 203 -3.87 -24.39 9.09
C LEU A 203 -2.57 -23.59 8.97
N ILE A 204 -1.46 -24.24 8.60
CA ILE A 204 -0.17 -23.57 8.38
C ILE A 204 -0.28 -22.53 7.25
N ALA A 205 -0.94 -22.86 6.14
CA ALA A 205 -1.15 -21.93 5.04
C ALA A 205 -1.95 -20.69 5.47
N LEU A 206 -3.02 -20.88 6.26
CA LEU A 206 -3.83 -19.79 6.81
C LEU A 206 -3.01 -18.93 7.78
N PHE A 207 -2.17 -19.55 8.61
CA PHE A 207 -1.26 -18.82 9.50
C PHE A 207 -0.27 -17.95 8.71
N ILE A 208 0.40 -18.51 7.70
CA ILE A 208 1.31 -17.77 6.82
C ILE A 208 0.58 -16.63 6.11
N PHE A 209 -0.67 -16.87 5.68
CA PHE A 209 -1.50 -15.84 5.07
C PHE A 209 -1.80 -14.67 6.02
N ILE A 210 -2.10 -14.92 7.29
CA ILE A 210 -2.27 -13.87 8.31
C ILE A 210 -0.98 -13.06 8.46
N VAL A 211 0.17 -13.73 8.54
CA VAL A 211 1.48 -13.05 8.62
C VAL A 211 1.71 -12.17 7.39
N GLN A 212 1.38 -12.67 6.20
CA GLN A 212 1.49 -11.90 4.95
C GLN A 212 0.55 -10.69 4.95
N PHE A 213 -0.67 -10.84 5.46
CA PHE A 213 -1.64 -9.74 5.58
C PHE A 213 -1.14 -8.64 6.53
N LEU A 214 -0.62 -9.02 7.70
CA LEU A 214 -0.01 -8.07 8.64
C LEU A 214 1.20 -7.36 8.02
N TRP A 215 2.01 -8.09 7.25
CA TRP A 215 3.13 -7.52 6.52
C TRP A 215 2.68 -6.45 5.52
N PHE A 216 1.61 -6.70 4.76
CA PHE A 216 1.01 -5.69 3.89
C PHE A 216 0.54 -4.46 4.66
N ILE A 217 -0.09 -4.62 5.84
CA ILE A 217 -0.49 -3.48 6.69
C ILE A 217 0.74 -2.62 7.06
N CYS A 218 1.87 -3.24 7.40
CA CYS A 218 3.11 -2.49 7.68
C CYS A 218 3.58 -1.66 6.47
N TRP A 219 3.49 -2.21 5.26
CA TRP A 219 3.78 -1.45 4.04
C TRP A 219 2.85 -0.25 3.88
N PHE A 220 1.55 -0.41 4.11
CA PHE A 220 0.61 0.71 4.02
C PHE A 220 0.89 1.79 5.07
N LEU A 221 1.20 1.40 6.31
CA LEU A 221 1.57 2.34 7.36
C LEU A 221 2.84 3.13 7.00
N MET A 222 3.83 2.47 6.41
CA MET A 222 5.05 3.12 5.94
C MET A 222 4.75 4.20 4.90
N VAL A 223 3.87 3.92 3.95
CA VAL A 223 3.49 4.85 2.88
C VAL A 223 2.76 6.05 3.41
N LEU A 224 1.76 5.82 4.25
CA LEU A 224 0.99 6.87 4.87
C LEU A 224 1.90 7.78 5.69
N GLY A 225 2.85 7.20 6.44
CA GLY A 225 3.85 7.93 7.19
C GLY A 225 4.79 8.78 6.32
N ILE A 226 5.30 8.21 5.21
CA ILE A 226 6.16 8.93 4.27
C ILE A 226 5.39 10.09 3.60
N MET A 227 4.19 9.83 3.11
CA MET A 227 3.34 10.86 2.47
C MET A 227 3.01 12.00 3.43
N HIS A 228 2.65 11.68 4.68
CA HIS A 228 2.38 12.68 5.71
C HIS A 228 3.62 13.54 5.98
N THR A 229 4.80 12.92 6.08
CA THR A 229 6.07 13.61 6.35
C THR A 229 6.48 14.52 5.18
N MET A 230 6.32 14.06 3.94
CA MET A 230 6.63 14.85 2.74
C MET A 230 5.74 16.08 2.63
N ASN A 231 4.45 15.96 2.92
CA ASN A 231 3.51 17.07 2.84
C ASN A 231 3.72 18.09 3.97
N GLY A 232 3.98 17.64 5.20
CA GLY A 232 4.28 18.55 6.32
C GLY A 232 5.56 19.37 6.12
N SER A 233 6.58 18.77 5.49
CA SER A 233 7.85 19.44 5.19
C SER A 233 7.68 20.58 4.17
N MET A 234 6.75 20.44 3.22
CA MET A 234 6.50 21.45 2.19
C MET A 234 5.85 22.72 2.74
N VAL A 235 5.01 22.59 3.78
CA VAL A 235 4.34 23.73 4.44
C VAL A 235 5.33 24.60 5.21
N LEU A 236 6.34 24.00 5.85
CA LEU A 236 7.36 24.74 6.60
C LEU A 236 8.31 25.53 5.69
N VAL A 237 8.61 25.03 4.49
CA VAL A 237 9.45 25.73 3.51
C VAL A 237 8.71 26.94 2.92
N ALA A 238 7.44 26.79 2.56
CA ALA A 238 6.64 27.88 2.00
C ALA A 238 6.48 29.08 2.97
N ASN A 239 6.39 28.83 4.27
CA ASN A 239 6.27 29.89 5.27
C ASN A 239 7.60 30.66 5.47
N LYS A 240 8.73 29.96 5.33
CA LYS A 240 10.06 30.57 5.51
C LYS A 240 10.38 31.60 4.42
N ASP A 241 9.91 31.38 3.19
CA ASP A 241 10.13 32.32 2.07
C ASP A 241 9.15 33.51 2.09
N THR A 242 7.97 33.32 2.68
CA THR A 242 6.97 34.40 2.80
C THR A 242 7.33 35.39 3.92
N ALA A 243 8.04 34.94 4.95
CA ALA A 243 8.49 35.79 6.06
C ALA A 243 9.69 36.70 5.72
N VAL A 244 10.39 36.48 4.59
CA VAL A 244 11.63 37.21 4.26
C VAL A 244 11.39 38.47 3.41
N THR A 245 10.16 38.74 2.94
CA THR A 245 9.89 39.88 2.04
C THR A 245 9.10 41.04 2.68
N THR A 246 8.96 41.07 4.01
CA THR A 246 8.30 42.20 4.73
C THR A 246 9.22 43.04 5.63
N ASP A 247 10.53 42.82 5.62
CA ASP A 247 11.48 43.59 6.43
C ASP A 247 12.38 44.55 5.62
N ILE A 248 11.85 45.14 4.54
CA ILE A 248 12.50 46.28 3.85
C ILE A 248 11.50 47.41 3.60
N TYR A 249 10.70 47.78 4.59
CA TYR A 249 10.33 49.17 4.81
C TYR A 249 10.17 49.36 6.31
N GLY A 250 11.19 49.96 6.91
CA GLY A 250 11.29 50.09 8.35
C GLY A 250 10.11 50.83 8.96
N THR A 251 9.68 50.35 10.11
CA THR A 251 9.24 51.25 11.18
C THR A 251 9.58 50.59 12.51
N SER A 252 10.56 51.17 13.19
CA SER A 252 10.90 50.88 14.57
C SER A 252 9.65 50.96 15.44
N ALA A 253 9.20 49.84 16.01
CA ALA A 253 8.22 49.86 17.09
C ALA A 253 8.45 48.71 18.07
N VAL A 254 9.25 49.04 19.10
CA VAL A 254 9.01 48.75 20.51
C VAL A 254 8.82 47.27 20.90
N TYR A 255 9.84 46.77 21.59
CA TYR A 255 9.75 45.65 22.53
C TYR A 255 8.61 45.89 23.53
N ALA A 256 7.45 45.28 23.29
CA ALA A 256 6.40 45.12 24.29
C ALA A 256 6.86 44.06 25.29
N THR A 257 7.59 44.52 26.31
CA THR A 257 7.84 43.76 27.52
C THR A 257 6.51 43.38 28.16
N LYS A 258 6.37 42.11 28.49
CA LYS A 258 5.25 41.52 29.23
C LYS A 258 5.10 42.26 30.56
N PRO A 259 4.02 43.02 30.84
CA PRO A 259 3.86 43.66 32.13
C PRO A 259 3.60 42.58 33.18
N MET A 260 4.45 42.53 34.20
CA MET A 260 4.16 41.80 35.44
C MET A 260 2.94 42.45 36.13
N PRO A 261 2.11 41.67 36.84
CA PRO A 261 1.01 42.22 37.63
C PRO A 261 1.57 42.99 38.83
N PHE A 262 1.67 44.31 38.69
CA PHE A 262 1.95 45.20 39.81
C PHE A 262 0.63 45.55 40.49
N ASN A 263 0.42 44.96 41.68
CA ASN A 263 -0.70 45.28 42.56
C ASN A 263 -0.49 46.67 43.16
N ALA A 264 -1.19 47.67 42.64
CA ALA A 264 -1.14 49.06 43.08
C ALA A 264 -2.47 49.49 43.72
N ASN A 265 -2.75 49.01 44.93
CA ASN A 265 -3.62 49.71 45.85
C ASN A 265 -2.85 50.90 46.44
N ARG A 266 -2.85 52.08 45.80
CA ARG A 266 -2.80 53.37 46.52
C ARG A 266 -2.77 54.61 45.62
N TYR A 267 -3.75 55.46 45.90
CA TYR A 267 -3.87 56.90 45.63
C TYR A 267 -4.34 57.33 44.22
N GLU A 268 -5.63 57.68 44.22
CA GLU A 268 -6.31 58.54 43.25
C GLU A 268 -5.52 59.83 42.98
N THR A 269 -5.43 60.23 41.72
CA THR A 269 -5.39 61.65 41.38
C THR A 269 -6.00 61.87 40.00
N LYS A 270 -7.12 62.60 40.00
CA LYS A 270 -7.88 63.06 38.83
C LYS A 270 -7.00 63.89 37.88
N ARG A 271 -7.03 63.59 36.58
CA ARG A 271 -6.95 64.59 35.49
C ARG A 271 -7.74 64.10 34.27
N PRO A 272 -8.56 64.96 33.64
CA PRO A 272 -9.15 64.69 32.32
C PRO A 272 -8.29 65.32 31.23
N ILE A 273 -7.90 64.55 30.22
CA ILE A 273 -7.40 65.10 28.95
C ILE A 273 -8.05 64.33 27.79
N TYR A 274 -8.81 65.08 27.00
CA TYR A 274 -9.36 64.71 25.70
C TYR A 274 -8.24 64.43 24.70
N GLY A 275 -8.39 63.38 23.90
CA GLY A 275 -7.49 63.06 22.80
C GLY A 275 -8.19 62.19 21.76
N ILE A 276 -9.02 62.83 20.93
CA ILE A 276 -9.52 62.29 19.67
C ILE A 276 -8.31 62.11 18.75
N THR A 277 -8.03 60.90 18.27
CA THR A 277 -7.12 60.73 17.13
C THR A 277 -7.67 59.71 16.15
N GLN A 278 -7.57 60.09 14.88
CA GLN A 278 -8.36 59.64 13.74
C GLN A 278 -8.07 58.21 13.29
N ASN A 279 -9.13 57.57 12.82
CA ASN A 279 -9.13 56.51 11.82
C ASN A 279 -8.20 56.85 10.65
N SER A 280 -7.18 56.03 10.43
CA SER A 280 -6.63 55.79 9.10
C SER A 280 -6.97 54.36 8.70
N ILE A 281 -8.15 54.19 8.09
CA ILE A 281 -8.48 52.97 7.35
C ILE A 281 -7.59 52.99 6.10
N SER A 282 -6.46 52.31 6.19
CA SER A 282 -5.59 52.05 5.05
C SER A 282 -6.25 50.94 4.22
N TYR A 283 -6.94 51.32 3.15
CA TYR A 283 -7.38 50.39 2.11
C TYR A 283 -6.15 49.95 1.34
N ASN A 284 -5.48 48.92 1.84
CA ASN A 284 -4.43 48.24 1.10
C ASN A 284 -5.10 47.40 0.02
N THR A 285 -5.28 48.02 -1.15
CA THR A 285 -5.69 47.34 -2.39
C THR A 285 -4.58 46.37 -2.78
N GLN A 286 -4.59 45.18 -2.18
CA GLN A 286 -3.82 44.05 -2.68
C GLN A 286 -4.36 43.69 -4.07
N ARG A 287 -3.66 44.15 -5.10
CA ARG A 287 -3.67 43.47 -6.39
C ARG A 287 -3.24 42.04 -6.12
N LYS A 288 -4.22 41.12 -6.05
CA LYS A 288 -4.01 39.69 -6.24
C LYS A 288 -3.35 39.53 -7.62
N SER A 289 -2.02 39.51 -7.64
CA SER A 289 -1.28 38.95 -8.75
C SER A 289 -1.77 37.52 -8.91
N LEU A 290 -2.46 37.30 -10.01
CA LEU A 290 -3.02 36.02 -10.43
C LEU A 290 -1.85 35.11 -10.81
N TYR A 291 -1.08 34.67 -9.81
CA TYR A 291 -0.13 33.59 -10.00
C TYR A 291 -0.96 32.35 -10.29
N HIS A 292 -0.80 31.87 -11.52
CA HIS A 292 -1.31 30.61 -11.99
C HIS A 292 -0.69 29.50 -11.13
N ARG A 293 -1.32 29.21 -9.99
CA ARG A 293 -0.97 28.11 -9.11
C ARG A 293 -1.34 26.85 -9.88
N GLU A 294 -0.35 26.14 -10.41
CA GLU A 294 -0.57 24.78 -10.94
C GLU A 294 -1.29 23.97 -9.85
N PRO A 295 -2.37 23.23 -10.19
CA PRO A 295 -3.15 22.53 -9.18
C PRO A 295 -2.28 21.50 -8.46
N GLN A 296 -2.10 21.72 -7.16
CA GLN A 296 -1.33 20.88 -6.24
C GLN A 296 -1.87 19.44 -6.15
N ASP A 297 -3.09 19.21 -6.64
CA ASP A 297 -3.75 17.90 -6.78
C ASP A 297 -2.91 16.90 -7.59
N ASN A 298 -2.10 17.38 -8.54
CA ASN A 298 -1.28 16.51 -9.38
C ASN A 298 -0.08 15.90 -8.63
N GLN A 299 0.37 16.49 -7.52
CA GLN A 299 1.52 15.98 -6.76
C GLN A 299 1.17 14.77 -5.89
N VAL A 300 -0.02 14.77 -5.27
CA VAL A 300 -0.49 13.64 -4.46
C VAL A 300 -0.75 12.44 -5.35
N LEU A 301 -1.38 12.66 -6.51
CA LEU A 301 -1.59 11.61 -7.50
C LEU A 301 -0.26 11.01 -7.99
N ARG A 302 0.75 11.84 -8.25
CA ARG A 302 2.11 11.38 -8.60
C ARG A 302 2.74 10.50 -7.52
N SER A 303 2.54 10.83 -6.24
CA SER A 303 3.11 10.07 -5.13
C SER A 303 2.42 8.71 -4.95
N ILE A 304 1.09 8.66 -5.05
CA ILE A 304 0.30 7.41 -4.99
C ILE A 304 0.65 6.49 -6.17
N VAL A 305 0.78 7.06 -7.36
CA VAL A 305 1.15 6.32 -8.58
C VAL A 305 2.58 5.78 -8.51
N GLY A 306 3.55 6.61 -8.09
CA GLY A 306 4.92 6.16 -7.90
C GLY A 306 5.02 5.01 -6.89
N PHE A 307 4.16 5.02 -5.88
CA PHE A 307 4.11 3.98 -4.87
C PHE A 307 3.45 2.67 -5.36
N LEU A 308 2.35 2.77 -6.13
CA LEU A 308 1.74 1.60 -6.77
C LEU A 308 2.70 0.91 -7.75
N LEU A 309 3.57 1.68 -8.42
CA LEU A 309 4.62 1.16 -9.31
C LEU A 309 5.81 0.53 -8.58
N LEU A 310 6.01 0.83 -7.29
CA LEU A 310 7.03 0.19 -6.45
C LEU A 310 6.54 -1.14 -5.83
N LEU A 311 5.21 -1.32 -5.77
CA LEU A 311 4.58 -2.52 -5.24
C LEU A 311 4.26 -3.59 -6.30
N SER A 312 4.18 -3.19 -7.57
CA SER A 312 4.05 -4.08 -8.74
C SER A 312 5.40 -4.56 -9.25
#